data_AF-A0A3L6JBC2-F1
#
_entry.id   AF-A0A3L6JBC2-F1
#
_cell.length_a   1.000
_cell.length_b   1.000
_cell.length_c   1.000
_cell.angle_alpha   90.00
_cell.angle_beta   90.00
_cell.angle_gamma   90.00
#
_symmetry.space_group_name_H-M   'P 1'
#
loop_
_entity.id
_entity.type
_entity.pdbx_description
1 polymer ?
#
loop_
_entity_poly.entity_id
_entity_poly.type
_entity_poly.pdbx_seq_one_letter_code
_entity_poly.pdbx_strand_id
1 'polypeptide(L)'
;MTGTNKLKLPTRESYSVGSLIEDLKVVEPTPSSLYKIGSEVVYFEWTCCKDNLGEGSSVTSGLSQLLEFMQGGYEQRLVKGELWRATDTPKTAIGQFAKTLPGELMDYVLGRPVDYIQNVLQSAYEQQLHDMKDYERLEEGVRREIDASPNDSDLYNKLRLLLWILGRYKESSQAFRVAKKLGWNPETSKLVAL
;
A
#
# COMPACT_ATOMS: atom_id res chain seq x y z
N MET A 1 6.83 22.18 19.20
CA MET A 1 5.39 21.82 19.15
C MET A 1 5.05 21.51 17.70
N THR A 2 5.31 20.28 17.26
CA THR A 2 4.91 19.80 15.93
C THR A 2 3.40 19.58 15.98
N GLY A 3 2.64 20.35 15.20
CA GLY A 3 1.23 20.06 15.02
C GLY A 3 1.09 18.64 14.48
N THR A 4 0.53 17.73 15.28
CA THR A 4 0.19 16.38 14.83
C THR A 4 -0.74 16.53 13.65
N ASN A 5 -0.26 16.18 12.45
CA ASN A 5 -1.06 16.25 11.24
C ASN A 5 -2.12 15.15 11.34
N LYS A 6 -3.30 15.52 11.86
CA LYS A 6 -4.33 14.56 12.23
C LYS A 6 -5.06 14.09 10.97
N LEU A 7 -5.09 12.77 10.76
CA LEU A 7 -5.85 12.15 9.69
C LEU A 7 -7.33 12.46 9.91
N LYS A 8 -8.00 12.97 8.88
CA LYS A 8 -9.43 13.29 8.93
C LYS A 8 -10.23 12.11 8.38
N LEU A 9 -10.59 11.20 9.26
CA LEU A 9 -11.47 10.07 8.94
C LEU A 9 -12.93 10.41 9.23
N PRO A 10 -13.90 9.82 8.50
CA PRO A 10 -15.31 9.88 8.86
C PRO A 10 -15.55 9.33 10.27
N THR A 11 -16.50 9.92 11.00
CA THR A 11 -17.02 9.31 12.23
C THR A 11 -17.78 8.03 11.89
N ARG A 12 -17.54 6.97 12.66
CA ARG A 12 -18.13 5.65 12.44
C ARG A 12 -18.59 5.07 13.78
N GLU A 13 -19.75 4.42 13.79
CA GLU A 13 -20.24 3.66 14.96
C GLU A 13 -19.65 2.25 14.99
N SER A 14 -19.34 1.70 13.81
CA SER A 14 -18.66 0.43 13.61
C SER A 14 -17.87 0.46 12.31
N TYR A 15 -16.94 -0.48 12.15
CA TYR A 15 -16.23 -0.70 10.89
C TYR A 15 -16.73 -1.98 10.23
N SER A 16 -17.23 -1.89 9.00
CA SER A 16 -17.19 -3.01 8.07
C SER A 16 -15.86 -3.08 7.31
N VAL A 17 -15.55 -4.21 6.69
CA VAL A 17 -14.38 -4.31 5.78
C VAL A 17 -14.46 -3.26 4.68
N GLY A 18 -15.65 -3.03 4.11
CA GLY A 18 -15.84 -2.00 3.09
C GLY A 18 -15.53 -0.59 3.61
N SER A 19 -15.96 -0.28 4.84
CA SER A 19 -15.66 1.01 5.46
C SER A 19 -14.18 1.20 5.77
N LEU A 20 -13.47 0.13 6.16
CA LEU A 20 -12.02 0.14 6.35
C LEU A 20 -11.32 0.42 5.01
N ILE A 21 -11.77 -0.23 3.93
CA ILE A 21 -11.23 -0.01 2.57
C ILE A 21 -11.42 1.44 2.11
N GLU A 22 -12.56 2.07 2.41
CA GLU A 22 -12.76 3.50 2.10
C GLU A 22 -11.79 4.39 2.89
N ASP A 23 -11.54 4.08 4.17
CA ASP A 23 -10.59 4.86 4.98
C ASP A 23 -9.14 4.64 4.51
N LEU A 24 -8.78 3.42 4.07
CA LEU A 24 -7.49 3.15 3.42
C LEU A 24 -7.28 4.01 2.18
N LYS A 25 -8.32 4.28 1.39
CA LYS A 25 -8.24 5.17 0.22
C LYS A 25 -8.03 6.64 0.60
N VAL A 26 -8.37 7.03 1.83
CA VAL A 26 -8.09 8.37 2.38
C VAL A 26 -6.68 8.44 2.93
N VAL A 27 -6.21 7.37 3.59
CA VAL A 27 -4.84 7.25 4.12
C VAL A 27 -3.81 7.26 2.99
N GLU A 28 -4.15 6.66 1.85
CA GLU A 28 -3.23 6.42 0.72
C GLU A 28 -1.91 5.77 1.18
N PRO A 29 -1.99 4.54 1.73
CA PRO A 29 -0.88 3.93 2.46
C PRO A 29 0.29 3.54 1.55
N THR A 30 1.50 3.68 2.08
CA THR A 30 2.68 2.96 1.57
C THR A 30 2.57 1.46 1.83
N PRO A 31 3.39 0.61 1.18
CA PRO A 31 3.43 -0.82 1.46
C PRO A 31 3.60 -1.15 2.95
N SER A 32 4.55 -0.50 3.63
CA SER A 32 4.81 -0.72 5.06
C SER A 32 3.61 -0.32 5.94
N SER A 33 2.94 0.80 5.62
CA SER A 33 1.75 1.25 6.35
C SER A 33 0.57 0.31 6.13
N LEU A 34 0.38 -0.19 4.90
CA LEU A 34 -0.66 -1.16 4.57
C LEU A 34 -0.39 -2.50 5.27
N TYR A 35 0.87 -2.96 5.30
CA TYR A 35 1.29 -4.15 6.02
C TYR A 35 0.94 -4.07 7.50
N LYS A 36 1.24 -2.93 8.14
CA LYS A 36 0.92 -2.68 9.55
C LYS A 36 -0.57 -2.78 9.81
N ILE A 37 -1.39 -2.09 9.01
CA ILE A 37 -2.86 -2.12 9.17
C ILE A 37 -3.40 -3.53 8.96
N GLY A 38 -2.91 -4.25 7.96
CA GLY A 38 -3.29 -5.65 7.71
C GLY A 38 -2.98 -6.54 8.90
N SER A 39 -1.78 -6.39 9.48
CA SER A 39 -1.32 -7.21 10.60
C SER A 39 -2.02 -6.90 11.93
N GLU A 40 -2.40 -5.65 12.18
CA GLU A 40 -3.03 -5.27 13.45
C GLU A 40 -4.57 -5.42 13.43
N VAL A 41 -5.19 -5.18 12.28
CA VAL A 41 -6.65 -5.19 12.12
C VAL A 41 -7.12 -6.48 11.43
N VAL A 42 -6.68 -6.72 10.20
CA VAL A 42 -7.24 -7.79 9.35
C VAL A 42 -6.82 -9.18 9.82
N TYR A 43 -5.57 -9.35 10.27
CA TYR A 43 -5.09 -10.64 10.78
C TYR A 43 -5.86 -11.13 12.00
N PHE A 44 -6.17 -10.22 12.94
CA PHE A 44 -7.01 -10.54 14.09
C PHE A 44 -8.38 -11.04 13.65
N GLU A 45 -9.03 -10.31 12.75
CA GLU A 45 -10.36 -10.66 12.27
C GLU A 45 -10.36 -12.00 11.51
N TRP A 46 -9.38 -12.19 10.63
CA TRP A 46 -9.19 -13.45 9.92
C TRP A 46 -9.04 -14.63 10.87
N THR A 47 -8.27 -14.47 11.95
CA THR A 47 -8.11 -15.51 12.98
C THR A 47 -9.44 -15.84 13.65
N CYS A 48 -10.22 -14.82 14.04
CA CYS A 48 -11.54 -15.02 14.62
C CYS A 48 -12.52 -15.71 13.64
N CYS A 49 -12.53 -15.31 12.37
CA CYS A 49 -13.39 -15.94 11.36
C CYS A 49 -12.97 -17.37 11.05
N LYS A 50 -11.66 -17.66 11.03
CA LYS A 50 -11.15 -19.01 10.81
C LYS A 50 -11.63 -19.97 11.91
N ASP A 51 -11.62 -19.54 13.17
CA ASP A 51 -12.07 -20.36 14.29
C ASP A 51 -13.61 -20.51 14.34
N ASN A 52 -14.36 -19.45 14.01
CA ASN A 52 -15.82 -19.43 14.15
C ASN A 52 -16.60 -19.87 12.91
N LEU A 53 -16.11 -19.53 11.71
CA LEU A 53 -16.80 -19.76 10.43
C LEU A 53 -16.10 -20.84 9.59
N GLY A 54 -14.86 -21.21 9.92
CA GLY A 54 -14.04 -22.14 9.16
C GLY A 54 -13.43 -21.53 7.88
N GLU A 55 -12.46 -22.24 7.29
CA GLU A 55 -11.73 -21.78 6.09
C GLU A 55 -12.59 -21.76 4.82
N GLY A 56 -13.64 -22.58 4.76
CA GLY A 56 -14.56 -22.65 3.62
C GLY A 56 -15.55 -21.49 3.51
N SER A 57 -15.62 -20.61 4.53
CA SER A 57 -16.49 -19.44 4.50
C SER A 57 -16.00 -18.39 3.49
N SER A 58 -16.94 -17.78 2.78
CA SER A 58 -16.70 -16.63 1.88
C SER A 58 -16.03 -15.46 2.61
N VAL A 59 -16.42 -15.19 3.86
CA VAL A 59 -15.81 -14.15 4.70
C VAL A 59 -14.37 -14.50 5.07
N THR A 60 -14.12 -15.72 5.56
CA THR A 60 -12.77 -16.15 5.96
C THR A 60 -11.80 -16.15 4.78
N SER A 61 -12.21 -16.70 3.63
CA SER A 61 -11.40 -16.71 2.41
C SER A 61 -11.19 -15.30 1.84
N GLY A 62 -12.20 -14.42 1.95
CA GLY A 62 -12.08 -13.02 1.58
C GLY A 62 -11.11 -12.24 2.47
N LEU A 63 -11.14 -12.46 3.79
CA LEU A 63 -10.18 -11.89 4.73
C LEU A 63 -8.76 -12.40 4.46
N SER A 64 -8.59 -13.67 4.10
CA SER A 64 -7.28 -14.23 3.69
C SER A 64 -6.73 -13.49 2.48
N GLN A 65 -7.54 -13.32 1.43
CA GLN A 65 -7.13 -12.58 0.23
C GLN A 65 -6.78 -11.12 0.53
N LEU A 66 -7.59 -10.44 1.35
CA LEU A 66 -7.30 -9.07 1.77
C LEU A 66 -5.99 -8.99 2.56
N LEU A 67 -5.77 -9.92 3.50
CA LEU A 67 -4.55 -9.97 4.30
C LEU A 67 -3.31 -10.23 3.43
N GLU A 68 -3.36 -11.20 2.52
CA GLU A 68 -2.28 -11.51 1.58
C GLU A 68 -1.93 -10.30 0.69
N PHE A 69 -2.95 -9.57 0.23
CA PHE A 69 -2.74 -8.33 -0.51
C PHE A 69 -2.03 -7.28 0.36
N MET A 70 -2.48 -7.08 1.59
CA MET A 70 -1.94 -6.06 2.50
C MET A 70 -0.52 -6.39 2.99
N GLN A 71 -0.18 -7.67 3.18
CA GLN A 71 1.09 -8.10 3.75
C GLN A 71 2.21 -8.35 2.71
N GLY A 72 1.90 -8.26 1.42
CA GLY A 72 2.95 -8.37 0.39
C GLY A 72 2.45 -8.28 -1.04
N GLY A 73 1.21 -8.69 -1.31
CA GLY A 73 0.65 -8.63 -2.67
C GLY A 73 0.70 -7.21 -3.25
N TYR A 74 0.44 -6.18 -2.44
CA TYR A 74 0.49 -4.79 -2.86
C TYR A 74 1.89 -4.32 -3.27
N GLU A 75 2.87 -4.61 -2.41
CA GLU A 75 4.28 -4.30 -2.66
C GLU A 75 4.81 -5.02 -3.89
N GLN A 76 4.47 -6.30 -4.06
CA GLN A 76 4.86 -7.10 -5.21
C GLN A 76 4.36 -6.51 -6.52
N ARG A 77 3.15 -5.95 -6.56
CA ARG A 77 2.64 -5.25 -7.75
C ARG A 77 3.44 -3.98 -8.07
N LEU A 78 3.97 -3.27 -7.07
CA LEU A 78 4.88 -2.15 -7.30
C LEU A 78 6.23 -2.62 -7.84
N VAL A 79 6.84 -3.61 -7.19
CA VAL A 79 8.16 -4.14 -7.55
C VAL A 79 8.16 -4.77 -8.95
N LYS A 80 7.11 -5.51 -9.30
CA LYS A 80 6.93 -6.12 -10.64
C LYS A 80 6.61 -5.12 -11.75
N GLY A 81 6.44 -3.84 -11.40
CA GLY A 81 6.18 -2.81 -12.38
C GLY A 81 4.72 -2.75 -12.83
N GLU A 82 3.79 -3.38 -12.14
CA GLU A 82 2.36 -3.46 -12.52
C GLU A 82 1.62 -2.15 -12.22
N LEU A 83 1.98 -1.48 -11.13
CA LEU A 83 1.51 -0.15 -10.75
C LEU A 83 2.51 0.90 -11.24
N TRP A 84 2.29 1.48 -12.42
CA TRP A 84 3.29 2.33 -13.07
C TRP A 84 2.71 3.53 -13.82
N ARG A 85 1.42 3.50 -14.12
CA ARG A 85 0.75 4.63 -14.75
C ARG A 85 0.56 5.72 -13.72
N ALA A 86 0.47 6.96 -14.17
CA ALA A 86 0.18 8.08 -13.28
C ALA A 86 -1.18 7.94 -12.55
N THR A 87 -2.07 7.09 -13.07
CA THR A 87 -3.36 6.74 -12.46
C THR A 87 -3.29 5.61 -11.44
N ASP A 88 -2.17 4.89 -11.33
CA ASP A 88 -2.00 3.74 -10.45
C ASP A 88 -1.60 4.19 -9.03
N THR A 89 -2.35 5.13 -8.47
CA THR A 89 -2.24 5.64 -7.09
C THR A 89 -2.61 4.57 -6.04
N PRO A 90 -2.27 4.75 -4.75
CA PRO A 90 -2.74 3.87 -3.69
C PRO A 90 -4.26 3.69 -3.68
N LYS A 91 -4.99 4.81 -3.76
CA LYS A 91 -6.45 4.84 -3.81
C LYS A 91 -7.02 3.99 -4.94
N THR A 92 -6.49 4.11 -6.15
CA THR A 92 -6.98 3.36 -7.31
C THR A 92 -6.58 1.89 -7.27
N ALA A 93 -5.36 1.57 -6.82
CA ALA A 93 -4.90 0.19 -6.66
C ALA A 93 -5.73 -0.58 -5.63
N ILE A 94 -5.97 0.03 -4.46
CA ILE A 94 -6.84 -0.52 -3.41
C ILE A 94 -8.28 -0.63 -3.91
N GLY A 95 -8.80 0.40 -4.60
CA GLY A 95 -10.15 0.37 -5.16
C GLY A 95 -10.35 -0.69 -6.24
N GLN A 96 -9.33 -0.99 -7.05
CA GLN A 96 -9.38 -2.09 -8.02
C GLN A 96 -9.33 -3.46 -7.33
N PHE A 97 -8.45 -3.62 -6.34
CA PHE A 97 -8.37 -4.85 -5.56
C PHE A 97 -9.69 -5.13 -4.81
N ALA A 98 -10.29 -4.11 -4.19
CA ALA A 98 -11.55 -4.27 -3.47
C ALA A 98 -12.69 -4.83 -4.33
N LYS A 99 -12.67 -4.60 -5.65
CA LYS A 99 -13.68 -5.16 -6.58
C LYS A 99 -13.55 -6.66 -6.80
N THR A 100 -12.42 -7.27 -6.44
CA THR A 100 -12.22 -8.72 -6.53
C THR A 100 -12.66 -9.45 -5.27
N LEU A 101 -12.98 -8.71 -4.20
CA LEU A 101 -13.41 -9.29 -2.92
C LEU A 101 -14.90 -9.66 -2.95
N PRO A 102 -15.33 -10.70 -2.20
CA PRO A 102 -16.74 -11.06 -2.09
C PRO A 102 -17.58 -9.90 -1.51
N GLY A 103 -18.80 -9.71 -2.02
CA GLY A 103 -19.72 -8.68 -1.51
C GLY A 103 -20.06 -8.88 -0.02
N GLU A 104 -20.27 -10.13 0.39
CA GLU A 104 -20.51 -10.50 1.80
C GLU A 104 -19.36 -10.07 2.72
N LEU A 105 -18.12 -10.13 2.25
CA LEU A 105 -16.97 -9.63 3.01
C LEU A 105 -17.08 -8.12 3.21
N MET A 106 -17.48 -7.36 2.20
CA MET A 106 -17.54 -5.90 2.27
C MET A 106 -18.52 -5.40 3.35
N ASP A 107 -19.60 -6.15 3.55
CA ASP A 107 -20.63 -5.87 4.55
C ASP A 107 -20.26 -6.44 5.95
N TYR A 108 -19.24 -7.30 6.03
CA TYR A 108 -18.81 -7.91 7.28
C TYR A 108 -18.28 -6.87 8.27
N VAL A 109 -18.86 -6.84 9.47
CA VAL A 109 -18.49 -5.94 10.56
C VAL A 109 -17.31 -6.51 11.34
N LEU A 110 -16.23 -5.73 11.43
CA LEU A 110 -15.03 -6.07 12.18
C LEU A 110 -15.32 -6.09 13.69
N GLY A 111 -14.76 -7.07 14.41
CA GLY A 111 -14.88 -7.19 15.86
C GLY A 111 -13.98 -6.23 16.64
N ARG A 112 -13.00 -5.58 16.00
CA ARG A 112 -12.14 -4.59 16.64
C ARG A 112 -12.91 -3.30 16.97
N PRO A 113 -12.69 -2.69 18.16
CA PRO A 113 -13.25 -1.39 18.51
C PRO A 113 -12.89 -0.29 17.50
N VAL A 114 -13.82 0.66 17.29
CA VAL A 114 -13.65 1.78 16.35
C VAL A 114 -12.41 2.62 16.68
N ASP A 115 -12.21 2.94 17.95
CA ASP A 115 -11.07 3.72 18.43
C ASP A 115 -9.74 2.98 18.19
N TYR A 116 -9.72 1.65 18.38
CA TYR A 116 -8.55 0.83 18.05
C TYR A 116 -8.20 0.94 16.56
N ILE A 117 -9.17 0.71 15.66
CA ILE A 117 -8.94 0.79 14.20
C ILE A 117 -8.47 2.19 13.80
N GLN A 118 -9.12 3.24 14.31
CA GLN A 118 -8.73 4.63 14.02
C GLN A 118 -7.33 4.96 14.52
N ASN A 119 -6.94 4.45 15.69
CA ASN A 119 -5.58 4.62 16.22
C ASN A 119 -4.53 3.90 15.36
N VAL A 120 -4.84 2.69 14.86
CA VAL A 120 -3.96 1.97 13.92
C VAL A 120 -3.80 2.79 12.64
N LEU A 121 -4.90 3.26 12.04
CA LEU A 121 -4.87 4.08 10.83
C LEU A 121 -4.09 5.39 11.03
N GLN A 122 -4.34 6.10 12.13
CA GLN A 122 -3.63 7.34 12.47
C GLN A 122 -2.14 7.08 12.67
N SER A 123 -1.77 6.05 13.42
CA SER A 123 -0.36 5.75 13.69
C SER A 123 0.39 5.28 12.44
N ALA A 124 -0.27 4.55 11.53
CA ALA A 124 0.29 4.18 10.24
C ALA A 124 0.51 5.43 9.36
N TYR A 125 -0.45 6.34 9.34
CA TYR A 125 -0.33 7.61 8.62
C TYR A 125 0.79 8.50 9.18
N GLU A 126 0.92 8.59 10.50
CA GLU A 126 2.00 9.36 11.14
C GLU A 126 3.38 8.79 10.84
N GLN A 127 3.54 7.46 10.90
CA GLN A 127 4.78 6.80 10.51
C GLN A 127 5.12 7.09 9.04
N GLN A 128 4.13 6.97 8.15
CA GLN A 128 4.31 7.31 6.74
C GLN A 128 4.81 8.74 6.54
N LEU A 129 4.21 9.72 7.22
CA LEU A 129 4.65 11.13 7.13
C LEU A 129 6.08 11.34 7.65
N HIS A 130 6.47 10.59 8.68
CA HIS A 130 7.84 10.63 9.19
C HIS A 130 8.82 10.08 8.13
N ASP A 131 8.49 8.95 7.52
CA ASP A 131 9.35 8.25 6.55
C ASP A 131 9.51 9.01 5.22
N MET A 132 8.57 9.91 4.88
CA MET A 132 8.65 10.73 3.65
C MET A 132 9.97 11.49 3.53
N LYS A 133 10.55 11.96 4.64
CA LYS A 133 11.83 12.68 4.61
C LYS A 133 12.99 11.79 4.19
N ASP A 134 12.98 10.53 4.64
CA ASP A 134 14.01 9.56 4.27
C ASP A 134 13.85 9.16 2.80
N TYR A 135 12.62 9.01 2.31
CA TYR A 135 12.36 8.77 0.90
C TYR A 135 12.79 9.93 0.00
N GLU A 136 12.60 11.19 0.41
CA GLU A 136 13.11 12.36 -0.33
C GLU A 136 14.64 12.33 -0.43
N ARG A 137 15.34 12.05 0.67
CA ARG A 137 16.81 11.95 0.66
C ARG A 137 17.31 10.79 -0.21
N LEU A 138 16.62 9.65 -0.17
CA LEU A 138 16.93 8.51 -1.03
C LEU A 138 16.73 8.85 -2.51
N GLU A 139 15.67 9.59 -2.83
CA GLU A 139 15.36 10.04 -4.19
C GLU A 139 16.47 10.93 -4.77
N GLU A 140 16.94 11.91 -3.99
CA GLU A 140 18.09 12.75 -4.36
C GLU A 140 19.38 11.94 -4.54
N GLY A 141 19.59 10.91 -3.71
CA GLY A 141 20.71 9.97 -3.85
C GLY A 141 20.66 9.22 -5.18
N VAL A 142 19.49 8.66 -5.52
CA VAL A 142 19.29 7.92 -6.76
C VAL A 142 19.45 8.81 -7.99
N ARG A 143 19.02 10.08 -7.94
CA ARG A 143 19.26 11.02 -9.05
C ARG A 143 20.76 11.23 -9.30
N ARG A 144 21.57 11.37 -8.26
CA ARG A 144 23.03 11.46 -8.40
C ARG A 144 23.66 10.17 -8.94
N GLU A 145 23.15 9.01 -8.54
CA GLU A 145 23.57 7.71 -9.11
C GLU A 145 23.24 7.64 -10.61
N ILE A 146 22.07 8.14 -11.03
CA ILE A 146 21.67 8.22 -12.44
C ILE A 146 22.58 9.18 -13.22
N ASP A 147 22.97 10.33 -12.66
CA ASP A 147 23.90 11.25 -13.31
C ASP A 147 25.25 10.59 -13.60
N ALA A 148 25.72 9.71 -12.70
CA ALA A 148 26.95 8.95 -12.89
C ALA A 148 26.78 7.74 -13.83
N SER A 149 25.60 7.11 -13.84
CA SER A 149 25.29 5.89 -14.59
C SER A 149 23.95 6.02 -15.37
N PRO A 150 23.88 6.88 -16.39
CA PRO A 150 22.61 7.28 -17.01
C PRO A 150 21.90 6.20 -17.82
N ASN A 151 22.56 5.06 -18.06
CA ASN A 151 22.03 3.91 -18.79
C ASN A 151 21.65 2.73 -17.88
N ASP A 152 21.77 2.87 -16.56
CA ASP A 152 21.39 1.82 -15.62
C ASP A 152 19.86 1.77 -15.43
N SER A 153 19.23 0.75 -16.00
CA SER A 153 17.78 0.58 -15.97
C SER A 153 17.21 0.36 -14.55
N ASP A 154 17.98 -0.25 -13.64
CA ASP A 154 17.54 -0.49 -12.26
C ASP A 154 17.47 0.82 -11.47
N LEU A 155 18.37 1.77 -11.73
CA LEU A 155 18.33 3.09 -11.08
C LEU A 155 17.06 3.87 -11.43
N TYR A 156 16.61 3.84 -12.69
CA TYR A 156 15.35 4.45 -13.06
C TYR A 156 14.13 3.73 -12.47
N ASN A 157 14.19 2.41 -12.30
CA ASN A 157 13.13 1.68 -11.60
C ASN A 157 13.08 2.04 -10.10
N LYS A 158 14.25 2.14 -9.45
CA LYS A 158 14.37 2.61 -8.06
C LYS A 158 13.84 4.04 -7.90
N LEU A 159 14.22 4.95 -8.80
CA LEU A 159 13.71 6.33 -8.84
C LEU A 159 12.18 6.36 -8.97
N ARG A 160 11.63 5.58 -9.89
CA ARG A 160 10.18 5.44 -10.07
C ARG A 160 9.49 5.05 -8.77
N LEU A 161 10.01 4.05 -8.04
CA LEU A 161 9.38 3.56 -6.81
C LEU A 161 9.39 4.61 -5.70
N LEU A 162 10.52 5.31 -5.53
CA LEU A 162 10.63 6.43 -4.59
C LEU A 162 9.66 7.55 -4.95
N LEU A 163 9.60 7.95 -6.23
CA LEU A 163 8.66 8.96 -6.71
C LEU A 163 7.20 8.54 -6.50
N TRP A 164 6.89 7.25 -6.65
CA TRP A 164 5.54 6.73 -6.41
C TRP A 164 5.17 6.82 -4.93
N ILE A 165 6.08 6.42 -4.02
CA ILE A 165 5.91 6.53 -2.57
C ILE A 165 5.72 7.99 -2.14
N LEU A 166 6.47 8.91 -2.75
CA LEU A 166 6.38 10.35 -2.54
C LEU A 166 5.16 11.02 -3.19
N GLY A 167 4.25 10.25 -3.81
CA GLY A 167 3.05 10.78 -4.47
C GLY A 167 3.28 11.50 -5.80
N ARG A 168 4.50 11.47 -6.35
CA ARG A 168 4.89 12.11 -7.62
C ARG A 168 4.63 11.17 -8.82
N TYR A 169 3.38 10.75 -8.99
CA TYR A 169 3.01 9.66 -9.91
C TYR A 169 3.31 9.93 -11.40
N LYS A 170 3.23 11.18 -11.85
CA LYS A 170 3.57 11.52 -13.25
C LYS A 170 5.05 11.31 -13.54
N GLU A 171 5.92 11.79 -12.65
CA GLU A 171 7.37 11.60 -12.76
C GLU A 171 7.74 10.13 -12.59
N SER A 172 7.14 9.44 -11.63
CA SER A 172 7.31 7.99 -11.46
C SER A 172 7.01 7.22 -12.75
N SER A 173 5.89 7.55 -13.40
CA SER A 173 5.50 6.95 -14.66
C SER A 173 6.49 7.24 -15.80
N GLN A 174 7.10 8.43 -15.82
CA GLN A 174 8.13 8.77 -16.79
C GLN A 174 9.42 7.99 -16.52
N ALA A 175 9.89 7.94 -15.28
CA ALA A 175 11.05 7.15 -14.87
C ALA A 175 10.89 5.68 -15.24
N PHE A 176 9.70 5.10 -15.08
CA PHE A 176 9.45 3.72 -15.52
C PHE A 176 9.57 3.51 -17.02
N ARG A 177 9.08 4.45 -17.83
CA ARG A 177 9.23 4.37 -19.29
C ARG A 177 10.69 4.40 -19.69
N VAL A 178 11.50 5.20 -19.00
CA VAL A 178 12.97 5.22 -19.21
C VAL A 178 13.59 3.89 -18.79
N ALA A 179 13.27 3.36 -17.61
CA ALA A 179 13.74 2.05 -17.16
C ALA A 179 13.42 0.95 -18.20
N LYS A 180 12.17 0.90 -18.70
CA LYS A 180 11.76 -0.04 -19.75
C LYS A 180 12.50 0.16 -21.07
N LYS A 181 12.74 1.39 -21.49
CA LYS A 181 13.54 1.69 -22.69
C LYS A 181 15.00 1.21 -22.55
N LEU A 182 15.54 1.27 -21.34
CA LEU A 182 16.89 0.79 -21.01
C LEU A 182 16.96 -0.72 -20.74
N GLY A 183 15.85 -1.45 -20.89
CA GLY A 183 15.84 -2.92 -20.80
C GLY A 183 15.43 -3.48 -19.44
N TRP A 184 14.85 -2.69 -18.54
CA TRP A 184 14.41 -3.19 -17.23
C TRP A 184 13.38 -4.33 -17.34
N ASN A 185 13.66 -5.43 -16.64
CA ASN A 185 12.79 -6.60 -16.49
C ASN A 185 12.65 -6.94 -14.99
N PRO A 186 11.43 -7.13 -14.45
CA PRO A 186 11.25 -7.55 -13.06
C PRO A 186 11.95 -8.87 -12.70
N GLU A 187 12.14 -9.79 -13.65
CA GLU A 187 12.79 -11.08 -13.41
C GLU A 187 14.30 -10.97 -13.20
N THR A 188 14.91 -9.91 -13.72
CA THR A 188 16.35 -9.66 -13.64
C THR A 188 16.68 -8.48 -12.71
N SER A 189 15.67 -7.80 -12.18
CA SER A 189 15.89 -6.64 -11.31
C SER A 189 16.43 -7.10 -9.97
N LYS A 190 17.41 -6.35 -9.45
CA LYS A 190 18.00 -6.63 -8.13
C LYS A 190 17.08 -6.22 -6.98
N LEU A 191 16.06 -5.41 -7.25
CA LEU A 191 15.11 -4.94 -6.26
C LEU A 191 13.90 -5.88 -6.23
N VAL A 192 13.79 -6.67 -5.18
CA VAL A 192 12.71 -7.67 -5.00
C VAL A 192 11.72 -7.31 -3.89
N ALA A 193 12.04 -6.28 -3.10
CA ALA A 193 11.24 -5.76 -1.98
C ALA A 193 11.58 -4.28 -1.73
N LEU A 194 10.72 -3.56 -0.99
CA LEU A 194 10.80 -2.15 -0.61
C LEU A 194 11.08 -1.95 0.89
#